data_AF-A0A359FZB9-F1
#
_entry.id   AF-A0A359FZB9-F1
#
_cell.length_a   1.000
_cell.length_b   1.000
_cell.length_c   1.000
_cell.angle_alpha   90.00
_cell.angle_beta   90.00
_cell.angle_gamma   90.00
#
_symmetry.space_group_name_H-M   'P 1'
#
loop_
_entity.id
_entity.type
_entity.pdbx_description
1 polymer ?
#
loop_
_entity_poly.entity_id
_entity_poly.type
_entity_poly.pdbx_seq_one_letter_code
_entity_poly.pdbx_strand_id
1 'polypeptide(L)'
;SMIVGRDTSRLDEDQIRKAALETLSENLSDGVIAPLFYYLLGGLPFMWTYKMVNTLDSMLGYKSERYRLFGRAAARIDDVANFVPARLTALLMVLVSGSARAL
;
A
#
# COMPACT_ATOMS: atom_id res chain seq x y z
N SER A 1 -14.48 -11.36 -4.75
CA SER A 1 -14.26 -10.02 -5.33
C SER A 1 -12.85 -9.96 -5.86
N MET A 2 -12.62 -9.55 -7.12
CA MET A 2 -11.26 -9.58 -7.75
C MET A 2 -10.38 -8.39 -7.36
N ILE A 3 -10.96 -7.39 -6.67
CA ILE A 3 -10.27 -6.15 -6.31
C ILE A 3 -10.05 -6.12 -4.79
N VAL A 4 -11.08 -6.37 -3.99
CA VAL A 4 -11.01 -6.32 -2.52
C VAL A 4 -10.72 -7.71 -1.96
N GLY A 5 -9.69 -7.84 -1.12
CA GLY A 5 -9.30 -9.11 -0.47
C GLY A 5 -10.20 -9.60 0.67
N ARG A 6 -11.27 -8.86 1.01
CA ARG A 6 -12.25 -9.19 2.05
C ARG A 6 -13.45 -9.94 1.45
N ASP A 7 -14.10 -10.78 2.27
CA ASP A 7 -15.37 -11.41 1.88
C ASP A 7 -16.48 -10.37 1.77
N THR A 8 -16.89 -10.07 0.54
CA THR A 8 -17.91 -9.07 0.22
C THR A 8 -19.34 -9.57 0.40
N SER A 9 -19.55 -10.87 0.66
CA SER A 9 -20.89 -11.46 0.75
C SER A 9 -21.71 -10.98 1.96
N ARG A 10 -21.05 -10.38 2.95
CA ARG A 10 -21.66 -9.91 4.21
C ARG A 10 -21.54 -8.40 4.42
N LEU A 11 -21.09 -7.65 3.42
CA LEU A 11 -20.87 -6.20 3.53
C LEU A 11 -22.10 -5.42 3.06
N ASP A 12 -22.40 -4.32 3.78
CA ASP A 12 -23.36 -3.32 3.32
C ASP A 12 -22.79 -2.44 2.19
N GLU A 13 -23.62 -1.62 1.58
CA GLU A 13 -23.24 -0.80 0.43
C GLU A 13 -22.13 0.22 0.76
N ASP A 14 -22.15 0.80 1.96
CA ASP A 14 -21.15 1.77 2.41
C ASP A 14 -19.82 1.08 2.75
N GLN A 15 -19.87 -0.11 3.34
CA GLN A 15 -18.72 -0.97 3.59
C GLN A 15 -18.05 -1.42 2.30
N ILE A 16 -18.83 -1.72 1.25
CA ILE A 16 -18.30 -2.04 -0.08
C ILE A 16 -17.57 -0.83 -0.65
N ARG A 17 -18.17 0.36 -0.62
CA ARG A 17 -17.55 1.61 -1.10
C ARG A 17 -16.25 1.91 -0.36
N LYS A 18 -16.27 1.80 0.97
CA LYS A 18 -15.08 2.00 1.80
C LYS A 18 -13.98 1.00 1.48
N ALA A 19 -14.31 -0.28 1.38
CA ALA A 19 -13.33 -1.31 1.06
C ALA A 19 -12.72 -1.12 -0.34
N ALA A 20 -13.51 -0.71 -1.33
CA ALA A 20 -13.02 -0.37 -2.66
C ALA A 20 -12.07 0.84 -2.63
N LEU A 21 -12.42 1.90 -1.89
CA LEU A 21 -11.58 3.09 -1.74
C LEU A 21 -10.28 2.78 -0.99
N GLU A 22 -10.33 2.00 0.09
CA GLU A 22 -9.14 1.54 0.83
C GLU A 22 -8.19 0.81 -0.12
N THR A 23 -8.67 -0.20 -0.83
CA THR A 23 -7.85 -0.98 -1.77
C THR A 23 -7.31 -0.14 -2.93
N LEU A 24 -8.10 0.77 -3.49
CA LEU A 24 -7.62 1.65 -4.56
C LEU A 24 -6.54 2.62 -4.08
N SER A 25 -6.71 3.18 -2.88
CA SER A 25 -5.76 4.12 -2.30
C SER A 25 -4.45 3.44 -1.93
N GLU A 26 -4.53 2.22 -1.38
CA GLU A 26 -3.39 1.36 -1.08
C GLU A 26 -2.61 1.04 -2.36
N ASN A 27 -3.28 0.49 -3.38
CA ASN A 27 -2.66 0.13 -4.67
C ASN A 27 -2.07 1.34 -5.41
N LEU A 28 -2.69 2.52 -5.28
CA LEU A 28 -2.13 3.75 -5.84
C LEU A 28 -0.83 4.14 -5.13
N SER A 29 -0.82 4.04 -3.80
CA SER A 29 0.32 4.40 -2.98
C SER A 29 1.52 3.50 -3.27
N ASP A 30 1.35 2.18 -3.16
CA ASP A 30 2.46 1.23 -3.27
C ASP A 30 2.79 0.80 -4.71
N GLY A 31 1.80 0.86 -5.60
CA GLY A 31 1.94 0.50 -7.00
C GLY A 31 2.48 1.62 -7.88
N VAL A 32 2.25 2.89 -7.51
CA VAL A 32 2.59 4.05 -8.37
C VAL A 32 3.40 5.11 -7.62
N ILE A 33 2.86 5.67 -6.53
CA ILE A 33 3.48 6.84 -5.88
C ILE A 33 4.82 6.47 -5.24
N ALA A 34 4.88 5.38 -4.47
CA ALA A 34 6.11 4.96 -3.81
C ALA A 34 7.22 4.54 -4.80
N PRO A 35 6.98 3.76 -5.87
CA PRO A 35 7.98 3.49 -6.90
C PRO A 35 8.52 4.78 -7.55
N LEU A 36 7.65 5.73 -7.89
CA LEU A 36 8.06 7.01 -8.48
C LEU A 36 8.83 7.89 -7.49
N PHE A 37 8.43 7.90 -6.22
CA PHE A 37 9.14 8.60 -5.16
C PHE A 37 10.57 8.08 -5.00
N TYR A 38 10.75 6.76 -4.91
CA TYR A 38 12.08 6.15 -4.80
C TYR A 38 12.90 6.28 -6.09
N TYR A 39 12.24 6.25 -7.26
CA TYR A 39 12.89 6.58 -8.52
C TYR A 39 13.45 8.01 -8.53
N LEU A 40 12.71 8.99 -8.00
CA LEU A 40 13.20 10.36 -7.91
C LEU A 40 14.42 10.49 -6.98
N LEU A 41 14.47 9.70 -5.90
CA LEU A 41 15.56 9.76 -4.93
C LEU A 41 16.87 9.12 -5.40
N GLY A 42 16.79 8.02 -6.17
CA GLY A 42 17.98 7.24 -6.51
C GLY A 42 17.90 6.49 -7.83
N GLY A 43 16.96 6.85 -8.70
CA GLY A 43 16.74 6.22 -10.00
C GLY A 43 16.23 4.79 -9.90
N LEU A 44 16.53 4.00 -10.94
CA LEU A 44 16.09 2.61 -11.06
C LEU A 44 16.50 1.73 -9.87
N PRO A 45 17.74 1.81 -9.32
CA PRO A 45 18.13 0.97 -8.18
C PRO A 45 17.23 1.12 -6.95
N PHE A 46 16.83 2.36 -6.62
CA PHE A 46 15.98 2.63 -5.46
C PHE A 46 14.54 2.21 -5.71
N MET A 47 14.01 2.49 -6.90
CA MET A 47 12.68 2.02 -7.31
C MET A 47 12.57 0.49 -7.23
N TRP A 48 13.58 -0.24 -7.72
CA TRP A 48 13.62 -1.70 -7.65
C TRP A 48 13.73 -2.19 -6.23
N THR A 49 14.57 -1.57 -5.40
CA THR A 49 14.71 -1.94 -3.99
C THR A 49 13.37 -1.82 -3.27
N TYR A 50 12.64 -0.72 -3.50
CA TYR A 50 11.30 -0.55 -2.94
C TYR A 50 10.34 -1.66 -3.40
N LYS A 51 10.27 -1.96 -4.71
CA LYS A 51 9.40 -3.03 -5.21
C LYS A 51 9.78 -4.40 -4.65
N MET A 52 11.06 -4.67 -4.43
CA MET A 52 11.51 -5.90 -3.77
C MET A 52 11.00 -5.99 -2.33
N VAL A 53 11.07 -4.89 -1.56
CA VAL A 53 10.54 -4.82 -0.18
C VAL A 53 9.02 -5.06 -0.17
N ASN A 54 8.26 -4.33 -0.99
CA ASN A 54 6.81 -4.45 -1.08
C ASN A 54 6.36 -5.87 -1.53
N THR A 55 7.13 -6.49 -2.42
CA THR A 55 6.87 -7.89 -2.83
C THR A 55 7.22 -8.86 -1.70
N LEU A 56 8.31 -8.63 -0.97
CA LEU A 56 8.71 -9.47 0.15
C LEU A 56 7.65 -9.49 1.26
N ASP A 57 7.09 -8.32 1.59
CA ASP A 57 6.01 -8.24 2.57
C ASP A 57 4.73 -8.95 2.06
N SER A 58 4.35 -8.73 0.80
CA SER A 58 3.21 -9.43 0.19
C SER A 58 3.36 -10.96 0.17
N MET A 59 4.58 -11.50 0.06
CA MET A 59 4.83 -12.95 0.04
C MET A 59 5.02 -13.57 1.43
N LEU A 60 5.71 -12.87 2.34
CA LEU A 60 6.11 -13.41 3.65
C LEU A 60 5.34 -12.83 4.84
N GLY A 61 4.59 -11.75 4.65
CA GLY A 61 3.75 -11.12 5.66
C GLY A 61 2.55 -11.98 6.07
N TYR A 62 2.14 -12.95 5.24
CA TYR A 62 1.11 -13.92 5.60
C TYR A 62 1.59 -14.79 6.77
N LYS A 63 0.73 -14.94 7.79
CA LYS A 63 0.96 -15.69 9.03
C LYS A 63 1.16 -17.20 8.78
N SER A 64 2.28 -17.58 8.19
CA SER A 64 2.80 -18.93 8.28
C SER A 64 3.53 -19.06 9.61
N GLU A 65 3.12 -20.01 10.45
CA GLU A 65 3.72 -20.30 11.75
C GLU A 65 5.25 -20.51 11.66
N ARG A 66 5.73 -20.91 10.47
CA ARG A 66 7.13 -21.11 10.10
C ARG A 66 7.93 -19.82 9.84
N TYR A 67 7.31 -18.74 9.38
CA TYR A 67 8.01 -17.51 8.95
C TYR A 67 7.72 -16.28 9.81
N ARG A 68 7.09 -16.45 10.98
CA ARG A 68 6.60 -15.36 11.82
C ARG A 68 7.64 -14.27 12.15
N LEU A 69 8.91 -14.64 12.36
CA LEU A 69 9.98 -13.68 12.64
C LEU A 69 10.41 -12.91 11.38
N PHE A 70 10.52 -13.61 10.25
CA PHE A 70 10.89 -13.01 8.96
C PHE A 70 9.77 -12.11 8.40
N GLY A 71 8.52 -12.58 8.47
CA GLY A 71 7.35 -11.79 8.06
C GLY A 71 7.22 -10.49 8.88
N ARG A 72 7.50 -10.53 10.19
CA ARG A 72 7.46 -9.31 11.03
C ARG A 72 8.56 -8.30 10.67
N ALA A 73 9.75 -8.78 10.29
CA ALA A 73 10.82 -7.92 9.83
C ALA A 73 10.51 -7.31 8.46
N ALA A 74 9.98 -8.11 7.53
CA ALA A 74 9.54 -7.65 6.20
C ALA A 74 8.46 -6.57 6.32
N ALA A 75 7.38 -6.84 7.08
CA ALA A 75 6.30 -5.89 7.31
C ALA A 75 6.78 -4.56 7.90
N ARG A 76 7.72 -4.62 8.85
CA ARG A 76 8.24 -3.40 9.47
C ARG A 76 9.11 -2.57 8.53
N ILE A 77 9.87 -3.22 7.65
CA ILE A 77 10.67 -2.51 6.64
C ILE A 77 9.74 -1.88 5.60
N ASP A 78 8.69 -2.60 5.19
CA ASP A 78 7.68 -2.08 4.27
C ASP A 78 6.93 -0.89 4.86
N ASP A 79 6.44 -0.99 6.10
CA ASP A 79 5.78 0.11 6.84
C ASP A 79 6.64 1.39 6.85
N VAL A 80 7.94 1.24 7.10
CA VAL A 80 8.88 2.36 7.11
C VAL A 80 9.08 2.93 5.70
N ALA A 81 9.22 2.07 4.70
CA ALA A 81 9.40 2.48 3.31
C ALA A 81 8.16 3.21 2.75
N ASN A 82 6.96 2.81 3.19
CA ASN A 82 5.70 3.42 2.77
C ASN A 82 5.28 4.65 3.59
N PHE A 83 5.94 4.95 4.72
CA PHE A 83 5.52 6.03 5.63
C PHE A 83 5.41 7.41 4.95
N VAL A 84 6.41 7.77 4.12
CA VAL A 84 6.44 9.04 3.39
C VAL A 84 5.59 8.97 2.12
N PRO A 85 5.74 7.96 1.24
CA PRO A 85 4.89 7.83 0.06
C PRO A 85 3.39 7.81 0.36
N ALA A 86 2.95 7.11 1.40
CA ALA A 86 1.53 7.04 1.75
C ALA A 86 0.93 8.41 2.09
N ARG A 87 1.67 9.25 2.80
CA ARG A 87 1.25 10.63 3.10
C ARG A 87 1.24 11.51 1.86
N LEU A 88 2.22 11.32 0.97
CA LEU A 88 2.25 12.01 -0.31
C LEU A 88 1.03 11.62 -1.16
N THR A 89 0.68 10.33 -1.21
CA THR A 89 -0.52 9.83 -1.88
C THR A 89 -1.78 10.50 -1.34
N ALA A 90 -1.98 10.52 -0.02
CA ALA A 90 -3.13 11.17 0.61
C ALA A 90 -3.20 12.67 0.28
N LEU A 91 -2.05 13.37 0.34
CA LEU A 91 -1.97 14.79 -0.03
C LEU A 91 -2.34 15.03 -1.49
N LEU A 92 -1.81 14.23 -2.42
CA LEU A 92 -2.11 14.32 -3.85
C LEU A 92 -3.59 14.05 -4.13
N MET A 93 -4.20 13.08 -3.44
CA MET A 93 -5.64 12.82 -3.55
C MET A 93 -6.48 14.01 -3.10
N VAL A 94 -6.11 14.69 -2.00
CA VAL A 94 -6.80 15.92 -1.56
C VAL A 94 -6.63 17.05 -2.58
N LEU A 95 -5.41 17.27 -3.07
CA LEU A 95 -5.12 18.34 -4.03
C LEU A 95 -5.87 18.15 -5.35
N VAL A 96 -5.91 16.92 -5.87
CA VAL A 96 -6.60 16.60 -7.12
C VAL A 96 -8.12 16.62 -6.96
N SER A 97 -8.64 16.14 -5.83
CA SER A 97 -10.09 16.12 -5.59
C SER A 97 -10.67 17.47 -5.16
N GLY A 98 -9.83 18.41 -4.71
CA GLY A 98 -10.28 19.69 -4.13
C GLY A 98 -11.08 19.53 -2.83
N SER A 99 -10.99 18.37 -2.19
CA SER A 99 -11.79 18.00 -1.01
C SER A 99 -10.89 17.47 0.10
N ALA A 100 -10.94 18.10 1.28
CA ALA A 100 -10.19 17.68 2.46
C ALA A 100 -10.69 16.37 3.10
N ARG A 101 -11.73 15.73 2.54
CA ARG A 101 -12.31 14.48 3.06
C ARG A 101 -11.37 13.27 2.96
N ALA A 102 -10.24 13.39 2.26
CA ALA A 102 -9.26 12.32 2.06
C ALA A 102 -8.03 12.41 3.00
N LEU A 103 -7.95 13.42 3.87
CA LEU A 103 -7.00 13.52 4.99
C LEU A 103 -7.58 12.87 6.25
#